data_AF-A0A9E6E0F3-F1
#
_entry.id   AF-A0A9E6E0F3-F1
#
_cell.length_a   1.000
_cell.length_b   1.000
_cell.length_c   1.000
_cell.angle_alpha   90.00
_cell.angle_beta   90.00
_cell.angle_gamma   90.00
#
_symmetry.space_group_name_H-M   'P 1'
#
loop_
_entity.id
_entity.type
_entity.pdbx_description
1 polymer ?
#
loop_
_entity_poly.entity_id
_entity_poly.type
_entity_poly.pdbx_seq_one_letter_code
_entity_poly.pdbx_strand_id
1 'polypeptide(L)'
;MKIKLFMRRYSNFSTVNLTVILIGLGYAILNLFNNEWTLKMAIIKLTLYFSVVFAATCVSFLPYDIFKSKKDKKLCLEIDMDYDQFSMLDEIDKDELRKKREKGVGDT
;
A
#
# COMPACT_ATOMS: atom_id res chain seq x y z
N MET A 1 -1.86 -0.08 -17.98
CA MET A 1 -1.01 0.97 -17.37
C MET A 1 -1.65 1.61 -16.12
N LYS A 2 -2.93 2.01 -16.14
CA LYS A 2 -3.62 2.67 -15.02
C LYS A 2 -3.64 1.88 -13.70
N ILE A 3 -3.86 0.57 -13.74
CA ILE A 3 -3.89 -0.29 -12.52
C ILE A 3 -2.50 -0.40 -11.87
N LYS A 4 -1.44 -0.50 -12.67
CA LYS A 4 -0.05 -0.56 -12.20
C LYS A 4 0.36 0.73 -11.49
N LEU A 5 -0.04 1.88 -12.06
CA LEU A 5 0.14 3.19 -11.45
C LEU A 5 -0.66 3.33 -10.15
N PHE A 6 -1.89 2.81 -10.12
CA PHE A 6 -2.72 2.81 -8.92
C PHE A 6 -2.09 1.96 -7.80
N MET A 7 -1.63 0.75 -8.11
CA MET A 7 -0.93 -0.11 -7.15
C MET A 7 0.38 0.52 -6.65
N ARG A 8 1.17 1.16 -7.51
CA ARG A 8 2.37 1.89 -7.09
C ARG A 8 2.05 3.10 -6.20
N ARG A 9 0.95 3.79 -6.48
CA ARG A 9 0.50 4.97 -5.71
C ARG A 9 -0.02 4.60 -4.32
N TYR A 10 -0.58 3.40 -4.18
CA TYR A 10 -1.10 2.83 -2.94
C TYR A 10 -0.28 1.61 -2.49
N SER A 11 1.05 1.69 -2.65
CA SER A 11 1.94 0.55 -2.44
C SER A 11 1.82 -0.04 -1.04
N ASN A 12 1.71 0.80 0.00
CA ASN A 12 1.57 0.36 1.38
C ASN A 12 0.22 -0.32 1.63
N PHE A 13 -0.87 0.34 1.21
CA PHE A 13 -2.21 -0.24 1.32
C PHE A 13 -2.33 -1.57 0.57
N SER A 14 -1.79 -1.65 -0.64
CA SER A 14 -1.81 -2.86 -1.46
C SER A 14 -0.97 -3.97 -0.84
N THR A 15 0.24 -3.65 -0.35
CA THR A 15 1.14 -4.65 0.23
C THR A 15 0.53 -5.25 1.50
N VAL A 16 0.02 -4.42 2.42
CA VAL A 16 -0.58 -4.89 3.68
C VAL A 16 -1.77 -5.79 3.41
N ASN A 17 -2.69 -5.39 2.52
CA ASN A 17 -3.86 -6.21 2.19
C ASN A 17 -3.47 -7.55 1.55
N LEU A 18 -2.45 -7.57 0.69
CA LEU A 18 -2.00 -8.78 0.00
C LEU A 18 -1.29 -9.74 0.97
N THR A 19 -0.47 -9.23 1.89
CA THR A 19 0.17 -10.04 2.95
C THR A 19 -0.88 -10.68 3.87
N VAL A 20 -1.93 -9.94 4.23
CA VAL A 20 -2.99 -10.43 5.11
C VAL A 20 -3.79 -11.56 4.43
N ILE A 21 -4.07 -11.44 3.13
CA ILE A 21 -4.72 -12.51 2.35
C ILE A 21 -3.84 -13.78 2.36
N LEU A 22 -2.54 -13.64 2.12
CA LEU A 22 -1.61 -14.78 2.10
C LEU A 22 -1.54 -15.49 3.45
N ILE A 23 -1.43 -14.74 4.56
CA ILE A 23 -1.42 -15.30 5.92
C ILE A 23 -2.77 -15.98 6.22
N GLY A 24 -3.89 -15.33 5.88
CA GLY A 24 -5.24 -15.87 6.08
C GLY A 24 -5.47 -17.17 5.32
N LEU A 25 -4.99 -17.26 4.07
CA LEU A 25 -5.03 -18.49 3.28
C LEU A 25 -4.16 -19.59 3.88
N GLY A 26 -2.91 -19.28 4.27
CA GLY A 26 -2.03 -20.24 4.91
C GLY A 26 -2.64 -20.83 6.19
N TYR A 27 -3.21 -19.97 7.04
CA TYR A 27 -3.89 -20.39 8.26
C TYR A 27 -5.13 -21.26 7.97
N ALA A 28 -5.96 -20.88 6.99
CA ALA A 28 -7.14 -21.66 6.62
C ALA A 28 -6.76 -23.05 6.07
N ILE A 29 -5.69 -23.14 5.27
CA ILE A 29 -5.18 -24.41 4.75
C ILE A 29 -4.73 -25.32 5.90
N LEU A 30 -3.94 -24.81 6.85
CA LEU A 30 -3.47 -25.60 8.00
C LEU A 30 -4.63 -26.15 8.85
N ASN A 31 -5.65 -25.33 9.12
CA ASN A 31 -6.80 -25.75 9.92
C ASN A 31 -7.74 -26.72 9.16
N LEU A 32 -7.79 -26.64 7.83
CA LEU A 32 -8.49 -27.62 6.99
C LEU A 32 -7.76 -28.98 7.02
N PHE A 33 -6.43 -29.00 6.96
CA PHE A 33 -5.64 -30.23 7.06
C PHE A 33 -5.74 -30.90 8.44
N ASN A 34 -5.86 -30.11 9.51
CA ASN A 34 -6.04 -30.62 10.87
C ASN A 34 -7.49 -31.05 11.18
N ASN A 35 -8.40 -30.97 10.19
CA ASN A 35 -9.82 -31.31 10.32
C ASN A 35 -10.58 -30.51 11.41
N GLU A 36 -9.98 -29.42 11.90
CA GLU A 36 -10.59 -28.57 12.92
C GLU A 36 -11.74 -27.73 12.34
N TRP A 37 -11.64 -27.36 11.06
CA TRP A 37 -12.61 -26.48 10.39
C TRP A 37 -13.26 -27.15 9.18
N THR A 38 -14.57 -26.96 9.03
CA THR A 38 -15.27 -27.20 7.76
C THR A 38 -15.02 -26.06 6.78
N LEU A 39 -15.02 -26.35 5.46
CA LEU A 39 -14.84 -25.35 4.39
C LEU A 39 -15.74 -24.10 4.56
N LYS A 40 -17.01 -24.29 4.98
CA LYS A 40 -17.93 -23.17 5.23
C LYS A 40 -17.46 -22.25 6.36
N MET A 41 -16.98 -22.80 7.49
CA MET A 41 -16.45 -21.99 8.59
C MET A 41 -15.17 -21.25 8.19
N ALA A 42 -14.30 -21.91 7.42
CA ALA A 42 -13.07 -21.32 6.93
C ALA A 42 -13.36 -20.07 6.07
N ILE A 43 -14.31 -20.16 5.13
CA ILE A 43 -14.69 -19.04 4.27
C ILE A 43 -15.26 -17.87 5.09
N ILE A 44 -16.15 -18.14 6.04
CA ILE A 44 -16.77 -17.09 6.88
C ILE A 44 -15.70 -16.37 7.71
N LYS A 45 -14.83 -17.12 8.38
CA LYS A 45 -13.75 -16.54 9.20
C LYS A 45 -12.77 -15.73 8.36
N LEU A 46 -12.33 -16.27 7.22
CA LEU A 46 -11.38 -15.59 6.32
C LEU A 46 -11.99 -14.29 5.76
N THR A 47 -13.28 -14.31 5.42
CA THR A 47 -14.01 -13.12 4.97
C THR A 47 -14.10 -12.06 6.09
N LEU A 48 -14.42 -12.46 7.32
CA LEU A 48 -14.46 -11.56 8.47
C LEU A 48 -13.09 -10.94 8.75
N TYR A 49 -12.04 -11.76 8.85
CA TYR A 49 -10.67 -11.30 9.07
C TYR A 49 -10.23 -10.34 7.97
N PHE A 50 -10.47 -10.69 6.70
CA PHE A 50 -10.15 -9.82 5.58
C PHE A 50 -10.93 -8.50 5.63
N SER A 51 -12.22 -8.54 5.94
CA SER A 51 -13.07 -7.34 6.01
C SER A 51 -12.63 -6.35 7.09
N VAL A 52 -12.27 -6.86 8.28
CA VAL A 52 -11.79 -6.03 9.39
C VAL A 52 -10.45 -5.40 9.06
N VAL A 53 -9.52 -6.18 8.50
CA VAL A 53 -8.20 -5.66 8.13
C VAL A 53 -8.31 -4.70 6.95
N PHE A 54 -9.16 -4.97 5.97
CA PHE A 54 -9.42 -4.06 4.86
C PHE A 54 -10.01 -2.73 5.32
N ALA A 55 -10.93 -2.75 6.28
CA ALA A 55 -11.47 -1.54 6.89
C ALA A 55 -10.38 -0.77 7.66
N ALA A 56 -9.58 -1.48 8.46
CA ALA A 56 -8.47 -0.87 9.21
C ALA A 56 -7.42 -0.25 8.27
N THR A 57 -7.08 -0.92 7.15
CA THR A 57 -6.13 -0.39 6.17
C THR A 57 -6.71 0.78 5.38
N CYS A 58 -8.01 0.78 5.11
CA CYS A 58 -8.70 1.94 4.50
C CYS A 58 -8.61 3.19 5.39
N VAL A 59 -8.70 3.05 6.71
CA VAL A 59 -8.66 4.19 7.63
C VAL A 59 -7.22 4.65 7.93
N SER A 60 -6.25 3.75 7.94
CA SER A 60 -4.87 4.07 8.33
C SER A 60 -3.95 4.37 7.13
N PHE A 61 -3.88 3.46 6.16
CA PHE A 61 -2.92 3.53 5.06
C PHE A 61 -3.45 4.33 3.86
N LEU A 62 -4.75 4.27 3.57
CA LEU A 62 -5.33 5.05 2.47
C LEU A 62 -5.12 6.57 2.63
N PRO A 63 -5.41 7.22 3.78
CA PRO A 63 -5.16 8.65 3.93
C PRO A 63 -3.66 8.98 3.91
N TYR A 64 -2.81 8.10 4.44
CA TYR A 64 -1.36 8.25 4.37
C TYR A 64 -0.87 8.24 2.91
N ASP A 65 -1.29 7.27 2.11
CA ASP A 65 -0.90 7.17 0.69
C ASP A 65 -1.47 8.34 -0.14
N ILE A 66 -2.69 8.81 0.16
CA ILE A 66 -3.25 10.04 -0.46
C ILE A 66 -2.39 11.25 -0.12
N PHE A 67 -2.01 11.41 1.16
CA PHE A 67 -1.23 12.55 1.62
C PHE A 67 0.19 12.52 1.03
N LYS A 68 0.83 11.35 1.01
CA LYS A 68 2.13 11.13 0.36
C LYS A 68 2.07 11.48 -1.13
N SER A 69 1.03 11.00 -1.84
CA SER A 69 0.85 11.33 -3.24
C SER A 69 0.63 12.83 -3.50
N LYS A 70 -0.11 13.53 -2.63
CA LYS A 70 -0.26 15.00 -2.74
C LYS A 70 1.07 15.72 -2.52
N LYS A 71 1.88 15.29 -1.55
CA LYS A 71 3.22 15.82 -1.31
C LYS A 71 4.14 15.58 -2.51
N ASP A 72 4.13 14.37 -3.07
CA ASP A 72 4.93 14.02 -4.25
C ASP A 72 4.53 14.85 -5.48
N LYS A 73 3.23 15.11 -5.69
CA LYS A 73 2.78 16.02 -6.75
C LYS A 73 3.30 17.45 -6.56
N LYS A 74 3.31 17.95 -5.32
CA LYS A 74 3.84 19.28 -4.99
C LYS A 74 5.36 19.33 -5.22
N LEU A 75 6.09 18.29 -4.84
CA LEU A 75 7.52 18.16 -5.13
C LEU A 75 7.77 18.20 -6.65
N CYS A 76 7.02 17.44 -7.44
CA CYS A 76 7.16 17.40 -8.90
C CYS A 76 6.98 18.78 -9.54
N LEU A 77 6.03 19.59 -9.04
CA LEU A 77 5.85 20.98 -9.47
C LEU A 77 7.02 21.88 -9.10
N GLU A 78 7.65 21.67 -7.94
CA GLU A 78 8.81 22.47 -7.48
C GLU A 78 10.10 22.16 -8.28
N ILE A 79 10.23 20.94 -8.80
CA ILE A 79 11.41 20.49 -9.58
C ILE A 79 11.17 20.46 -11.09
N ASP A 80 10.04 21.02 -11.55
CA ASP A 80 9.59 21.03 -12.96
C ASP A 80 9.66 19.64 -13.64
N MET A 81 9.18 18.62 -12.92
CA MET A 81 9.14 17.23 -13.39
C MET A 81 7.70 16.76 -13.54
N ASP A 82 7.42 16.00 -14.61
CA ASP A 82 6.11 15.40 -14.78
C ASP A 82 5.85 14.28 -13.74
N TYR A 83 4.65 14.29 -13.15
CA TYR A 83 4.30 13.35 -12.07
C TYR A 83 4.28 11.90 -12.57
N ASP A 84 3.92 11.67 -13.82
CA ASP A 84 3.89 10.31 -14.37
C ASP A 84 5.32 9.79 -14.54
N GLN A 85 6.26 10.62 -14.98
CA GLN A 85 7.69 10.29 -14.99
C GLN A 85 8.23 10.02 -13.58
N PHE A 86 7.89 10.88 -12.62
CA PHE A 86 8.27 10.68 -11.21
C PHE A 86 7.70 9.38 -10.65
N SER A 87 6.46 9.02 -11.00
CA SER A 87 5.82 7.78 -10.53
C SER A 87 6.48 6.51 -11.09
N MET A 88 7.16 6.63 -12.23
CA MET A 88 7.88 5.53 -12.88
C MET A 88 9.26 5.25 -12.32
N LEU A 89 9.89 6.24 -11.66
CA LEU A 89 11.15 6.06 -10.94
C LEU A 89 11.04 4.93 -9.89
N ASP A 90 12.20 4.41 -9.48
CA ASP A 90 12.28 3.49 -8.35
C ASP A 90 12.08 4.24 -7.03
N GLU A 91 11.65 3.52 -5.97
CA GLU A 91 11.39 4.19 -4.68
C GLU A 91 12.65 4.79 -4.05
N ILE A 92 13.84 4.24 -4.36
CA ILE A 92 15.11 4.78 -3.88
C ILE A 92 15.32 6.18 -4.45
N ASP A 93 15.16 6.35 -5.78
CA ASP A 93 15.32 7.64 -6.45
C ASP A 93 14.27 8.65 -6.00
N LYS A 94 13.02 8.20 -5.78
CA LYS A 94 11.96 9.06 -5.22
C LYS A 94 12.27 9.50 -3.81
N ASP A 95 12.81 8.62 -2.97
CA ASP A 95 13.23 8.96 -1.60
C ASP A 95 14.42 9.92 -1.58
N GLU A 96 15.35 9.80 -2.54
CA GLU A 96 16.42 10.79 -2.70
C GLU A 96 15.89 12.17 -3.07
N LEU A 97 14.93 12.25 -3.99
CA LEU A 97 14.28 13.52 -4.37
C LEU A 97 13.50 14.13 -3.20
N ARG A 98 12.77 13.30 -2.43
CA ARG A 98 12.09 13.73 -1.19
C ARG A 98 13.08 14.28 -0.16
N LYS A 99 14.21 13.60 0.05
CA LYS A 99 15.28 14.05 0.97
C LYS A 99 15.97 15.32 0.49
N LYS A 100 16.21 15.49 -0.81
CA LYS A 100 16.79 16.72 -1.38
C LYS A 100 15.91 17.92 -1.09
N ARG A 101 14.58 17.77 -1.20
CA ARG A 101 13.62 18.80 -0.81
C ARG A 101 13.67 19.13 0.67
N GLU A 102 13.69 18.12 1.54
CA GLU A 102 13.77 18.32 2.99
C GLU A 102 15.07 19.01 3.42
N LYS A 103 16.18 18.75 2.72
CA LYS A 103 17.46 19.44 2.93
C LYS A 103 17.51 20.86 2.32
N GLY A 104 16.85 21.08 1.17
CA GLY A 104 16.82 22.38 0.50
C GLY A 104 15.87 23.41 1.12
N VAL A 105 14.94 23.00 1.99
CA VAL A 105 14.03 23.90 2.73
C VAL A 105 14.69 24.46 4.01
N GLY A 106 15.98 24.16 4.26
CA GLY A 106 16.73 24.65 5.42
C GLY A 106 17.53 25.95 5.22
N ASP A 107 17.61 26.49 4.00
CA ASP A 107 18.52 27.61 3.65
C ASP A 107 17.81 28.88 3.12
N THR A 108 16.54 29.11 3.49
CA THR A 108 15.84 30.39 3.29
C THR A 108 15.00 30.73 4.51
#